data_AF-A0A535GHZ6-F1
#
_entry.id   AF-A0A535GHZ6-F1
#
_cell.length_a   1.000
_cell.length_b   1.000
_cell.length_c   1.000
_cell.angle_alpha   90.00
_cell.angle_beta   90.00
_cell.angle_gamma   90.00
#
_symmetry.space_group_name_H-M   'P 1'
#
loop_
_entity.id
_entity.type
_entity.pdbx_description
1 polymer ?
#
loop_
_entity_poly.entity_id
_entity_poly.type
_entity_poly.pdbx_seq_one_letter_code
_entity_poly.pdbx_strand_id
1 'polypeptide(L)'
;MSEKSVITTISFDADGTLWDFPSVMQEALTVTDLQQTRDEVARTLRGNKVSLEYIRLKAFEQTLSNLGHNDPELASHLTTFYLEHRFPRDAQRVL
;
A
#
# COMPACT_ATOMS: atom_id res chain seq x y z
N MET A 1 -6.70 13.85 11.52
CA MET A 1 -6.20 12.59 10.95
C MET A 1 -6.48 11.53 12.00
N SER A 2 -7.36 10.57 11.72
CA SER A 2 -7.63 9.46 12.63
C SER A 2 -6.46 8.50 12.55
N GLU A 3 -5.87 8.16 13.69
CA GLU A 3 -4.87 7.10 13.80
C GLU A 3 -5.55 5.79 13.39
N LYS A 4 -5.06 5.12 12.34
CA LYS A 4 -5.57 3.80 11.95
C LYS A 4 -5.20 2.82 13.05
N SER A 5 -6.20 2.26 13.72
CA SER A 5 -5.96 1.29 14.78
C SER A 5 -5.39 0.02 14.17
N VAL A 6 -4.30 -0.50 14.73
CA VAL A 6 -3.81 -1.83 14.38
C VAL A 6 -4.92 -2.83 14.72
N ILE A 7 -5.37 -3.61 13.73
CA ILE A 7 -6.36 -4.67 13.96
C ILE A 7 -5.65 -5.81 14.68
N THR A 8 -5.86 -5.95 15.99
CA THR A 8 -5.20 -6.97 16.81
C THR A 8 -6.00 -8.26 16.94
N THR A 9 -7.31 -8.22 16.72
CA THR A 9 -8.20 -9.38 16.87
C THR A 9 -9.42 -9.22 15.97
N ILE A 10 -9.77 -10.30 15.27
CA ILE A 10 -11.00 -10.40 14.46
C ILE A 10 -11.83 -11.52 15.09
N SER A 11 -13.02 -11.20 15.60
CA SER A 11 -13.95 -12.17 16.18
C SER A 11 -15.05 -12.52 15.18
N PHE A 12 -15.27 -13.81 14.98
CA PHE A 12 -16.36 -14.34 14.18
C PHE A 12 -17.46 -14.87 15.12
N ASP A 13 -18.72 -14.80 14.67
CA ASP A 13 -19.82 -15.50 15.33
C ASP A 13 -19.60 -17.03 15.24
N ALA A 14 -20.37 -17.78 16.03
CA ALA A 14 -20.35 -19.24 16.02
C ALA A 14 -20.68 -19.85 14.64
N ASP A 15 -21.38 -19.12 13.77
CA ASP A 15 -21.66 -19.51 12.38
C ASP A 15 -20.60 -19.05 11.36
N GLY A 16 -19.54 -18.37 11.82
CA GLY A 16 -18.46 -17.84 10.98
C GLY A 16 -18.74 -16.46 10.38
N THR A 17 -19.84 -15.80 10.74
CA THR A 17 -20.14 -14.45 10.27
C THR A 17 -19.25 -13.42 10.98
N LEU A 18 -18.60 -12.54 10.20
CA LEU A 18 -17.89 -11.39 10.76
C LEU A 18 -18.90 -10.30 11.14
N TRP A 19 -19.21 -10.19 12.43
CA TRP A 19 -20.02 -9.09 12.94
C TRP A 19 -19.31 -7.76 12.69
N ASP A 20 -20.02 -6.82 12.06
CA ASP A 20 -19.53 -5.51 11.63
C ASP A 20 -18.39 -5.52 10.58
N PHE A 21 -18.53 -6.41 9.59
CA PHE A 21 -17.73 -6.37 8.35
C PHE A 21 -17.58 -4.97 7.72
N PRO A 22 -18.62 -4.10 7.67
CA PRO A 22 -18.47 -2.74 7.16
C PRO A 22 -17.41 -1.92 7.90
N SER A 23 -17.38 -1.95 9.24
CA SER A 23 -16.37 -1.23 10.01
C SER A 23 -14.96 -1.80 9.80
N VAL A 24 -14.82 -3.13 9.69
CA VAL A 24 -13.52 -3.75 9.36
C VAL A 24 -13.03 -3.32 7.97
N MET A 25 -13.92 -3.23 6.99
CA MET A 25 -13.59 -2.75 5.65
C MET A 25 -13.26 -1.25 5.60
N GLN A 26 -13.83 -0.43 6.50
CA GLN A 26 -13.49 0.99 6.61
C GLN A 26 -12.07 1.22 7.16
N GLU A 27 -11.60 0.33 8.05
CA GLU A 27 -10.22 0.35 8.55
C GLU A 27 -9.21 -0.32 7.60
N ALA A 28 -9.69 -1.01 6.56
CA ALA A 28 -8.83 -1.69 5.60
C ALA A 28 -7.90 -0.72 4.83
N LEU A 29 -6.80 -1.26 4.31
CA LEU A 29 -5.91 -0.54 3.41
C LEU A 29 -6.63 -0.24 2.09
N THR A 30 -6.79 1.03 1.74
CA THR A 30 -7.43 1.47 0.49
C THR A 30 -6.41 1.92 -0.55
N VAL A 31 -6.85 2.01 -1.81
CA VAL A 31 -6.04 2.63 -2.88
C VAL A 31 -5.72 4.09 -2.58
N THR A 32 -6.64 4.82 -1.94
CA THR A 32 -6.44 6.21 -1.54
C THR A 32 -5.32 6.32 -0.50
N ASP A 33 -5.25 5.42 0.47
CA ASP A 33 -4.16 5.39 1.45
C ASP A 33 -2.79 5.18 0.78
N LEU A 34 -2.73 4.25 -0.17
CA LEU A 34 -1.52 3.96 -0.96
C LEU A 34 -1.10 5.17 -1.80
N GLN A 35 -2.05 5.85 -2.44
CA GLN A 35 -1.79 7.05 -3.23
C GLN A 35 -1.31 8.22 -2.36
N GLN A 36 -1.93 8.42 -1.19
CA GLN A 36 -1.56 9.48 -0.28
C GLN A 36 -0.14 9.26 0.28
N THR A 37 0.15 8.04 0.75
CA THR A 37 1.48 7.69 1.29
C THR A 37 2.57 7.90 0.23
N ARG A 38 2.28 7.49 -1.01
CA ARG A 38 3.16 7.74 -2.16
C ARG A 38 3.40 9.22 -2.40
N ASP A 39 2.36 10.05 -2.36
CA ASP A 39 2.48 11.48 -2.60
C ASP A 39 3.24 12.19 -1.49
N GLU A 40 3.07 11.75 -0.25
CA GLU A 40 3.85 12.20 0.90
C GLU A 40 5.33 11.86 0.72
N VAL A 41 5.67 10.61 0.40
CA VAL A 41 7.07 10.21 0.13
C VAL A 41 7.66 11.00 -1.04
N ALA A 42 6.92 11.17 -2.13
CA ALA A 42 7.37 11.96 -3.28
C ALA A 42 7.60 13.44 -2.92
N ARG A 43 6.76 14.01 -2.04
CA ARG A 43 6.93 15.37 -1.51
C ARG A 43 8.18 15.47 -0.63
N THR A 44 8.40 14.50 0.26
CA THR A 44 9.57 14.46 1.17
C THR A 44 10.89 14.31 0.40
N LEU A 45 10.89 13.55 -0.70
CA LEU A 45 12.07 13.32 -1.52
C LEU A 45 12.25 14.37 -2.63
N ARG A 46 11.35 15.36 -2.73
CA ARG A 46 11.42 16.44 -3.73
C ARG A 46 12.73 17.21 -3.59
N GLY A 47 13.38 17.50 -4.73
CA GLY A 47 14.67 18.20 -4.77
C GLY A 47 15.88 17.26 -4.78
N ASN A 48 15.71 15.99 -4.43
CA ASN A 48 16.72 14.96 -4.63
C ASN A 48 16.57 14.31 -6.02
N LYS A 49 17.68 14.00 -6.69
CA LYS A 49 17.67 13.20 -7.93
C LYS A 49 17.44 11.72 -7.58
N VAL A 50 16.20 11.36 -7.24
CA VAL A 50 15.78 9.98 -6.97
C VAL A 50 14.91 9.45 -8.11
N SER A 51 14.98 8.13 -8.36
CA SER A 51 14.15 7.49 -9.38
C SER A 51 12.69 7.34 -8.90
N LEU A 52 11.75 7.27 -9.84
CA LEU A 52 10.34 6.99 -9.51
C LEU A 52 10.14 5.61 -8.88
N GLU A 53 10.97 4.64 -9.25
CA GLU A 53 11.02 3.30 -8.65
C GLU A 53 11.40 3.38 -7.17
N TYR A 54 12.44 4.15 -6.83
CA TYR A 54 12.83 4.35 -5.45
C TYR A 54 11.72 5.00 -4.62
N ILE A 55 11.01 5.98 -5.18
CA ILE A 55 9.84 6.59 -4.54
C ILE A 55 8.75 5.54 -4.27
N ARG A 56 8.52 4.58 -5.18
CA ARG A 56 7.54 3.51 -4.98
C ARG A 56 7.96 2.55 -3.88
N LEU A 57 9.22 2.13 -3.86
CA LEU A 57 9.76 1.31 -2.78
C LEU A 57 9.55 1.97 -1.42
N LYS A 58 9.95 3.24 -1.29
CA LYS A 58 9.77 4.00 -0.05
C LYS A 58 8.30 4.21 0.33
N ALA A 59 7.42 4.36 -0.64
CA ALA A 59 5.98 4.44 -0.39
C ALA A 59 5.41 3.12 0.17
N PHE A 60 5.83 1.97 -0.36
CA PHE A 60 5.40 0.67 0.16
C PHE A 60 6.01 0.37 1.53
N GLU A 61 7.30 0.64 1.75
CA GLU A 61 7.93 0.55 3.07
C GLU A 61 7.17 1.40 4.10
N GLN A 62 6.86 2.66 3.77
CA GLN A 62 6.12 3.56 4.65
C GLN A 62 4.70 3.05 4.92
N THR A 63 4.01 2.53 3.90
CA THR A 63 2.66 1.98 4.07
C THR A 63 2.67 0.79 5.02
N LEU A 64 3.58 -0.15 4.83
CA LEU A 64 3.69 -1.33 5.68
C LEU A 64 4.09 -0.96 7.11
N SER A 65 4.98 0.02 7.28
CA SER A 65 5.33 0.59 8.58
C SER A 65 4.13 1.21 9.29
N ASN A 66 3.29 1.98 8.58
CA ASN A 66 2.06 2.56 9.11
C ASN A 66 1.04 1.49 9.55
N LEU A 67 1.11 0.29 8.97
CA LEU A 67 0.28 -0.87 9.35
C LEU A 67 0.91 -1.73 10.47
N GLY A 68 2.06 -1.32 11.02
CA GLY A 68 2.80 -2.09 12.02
C GLY A 68 3.57 -3.29 11.44
N HIS A 69 3.65 -3.42 10.12
CA HIS A 69 4.34 -4.50 9.42
C HIS A 69 5.65 -4.00 8.82
N ASN A 70 6.73 -3.95 9.60
CA ASN A 70 8.04 -3.52 9.09
C ASN A 70 8.74 -4.67 8.34
N ASP A 71 8.26 -4.98 7.13
CA ASP A 71 8.79 -6.04 6.27
C ASP A 71 9.37 -5.45 4.97
N PRO A 72 10.71 -5.28 4.88
CA PRO A 72 11.35 -4.72 3.69
C PRO A 72 11.33 -5.68 2.49
N GLU A 73 11.27 -7.01 2.71
CA GLU A 73 11.19 -7.97 1.61
C GLU A 73 9.82 -7.88 0.93
N LEU A 74 8.75 -7.81 1.73
CA LEU A 74 7.40 -7.59 1.23
C LEU A 74 7.30 -6.25 0.47
N ALA A 75 7.88 -5.17 0.99
CA ALA A 75 7.91 -3.88 0.29
C ALA A 75 8.58 -3.97 -1.08
N SER A 76 9.71 -4.68 -1.16
CA SER A 76 10.41 -4.95 -2.42
C SER A 76 9.55 -5.77 -3.37
N HIS A 77 8.90 -6.82 -2.88
CA HIS A 77 8.04 -7.68 -3.69
C HIS A 77 6.84 -6.92 -4.28
N LEU A 78 6.17 -6.10 -3.46
CA LEU A 78 5.07 -5.24 -3.90
C LEU A 78 5.53 -4.23 -4.95
N THR A 79 6.74 -3.69 -4.81
CA THR A 79 7.32 -2.77 -5.79
C THR A 79 7.55 -3.46 -7.12
N THR A 80 8.22 -4.62 -7.13
CA THR A 80 8.44 -5.42 -8.34
C THR A 80 7.13 -5.75 -9.02
N PHE A 81 6.17 -6.27 -8.27
CA PHE A 81 4.83 -6.60 -8.79
C PHE A 81 4.17 -5.37 -9.43
N TYR A 82 4.19 -4.21 -8.78
CA TYR A 82 3.66 -2.97 -9.35
C TYR A 82 4.37 -2.57 -10.65
N LEU A 83 5.71 -2.64 -10.71
CA LEU A 83 6.49 -2.25 -11.89
C LEU A 83 6.22 -3.16 -13.09
N GLU A 84 6.01 -4.45 -12.85
CA GLU A 84 5.66 -5.43 -13.89
C GLU A 84 4.26 -5.19 -14.47
N HIS A 85 3.31 -4.74 -13.65
CA HIS A 85 1.91 -4.60 -14.04
C HIS A 85 1.49 -3.18 -14.44
N ARG A 86 2.28 -2.15 -14.11
CA ARG A 86 1.92 -0.74 -14.42
C ARG A 86 1.97 -0.39 -15.90
N PHE A 87 2.64 -1.19 -16.72
CA PHE A 87 2.65 -1.03 -18.16
C PHE A 87 1.78 -2.13 -18.79
N PRO A 88 0.70 -1.79 -19.48
CA PRO A 88 -0.05 -2.80 -20.23
C PRO A 88 0.86 -3.42 -21.30
N ARG A 89 0.74 -4.74 -21.52
CA ARG A 89 1.46 -5.49 -22.57
C ARG A 89 1.19 -4.99 -24.00
N ASP A 90 0.31 -4.00 -24.17
CA ASP A 90 -0.13 -3.47 -25.47
C ASP A 90 0.62 -2.21 -25.93
N ALA A 91 1.63 -1.73 -25.18
CA ALA A 91 2.51 -0.65 -25.66
C ALA A 91 3.51 -1.10 -26.75
N GLN A 92 3.37 -2.31 -27.29
CA GLN A 92 4.26 -2.89 -28.31
C GLN A 92 3.57 -3.28 -29.62
N ARG A 93 2.39 -2.71 -29.90
CA ARG A 93 1.63 -2.96 -31.14
C ARG A 93 1.22 -1.72 -31.92
N VAL A 94 2.04 -0.67 -31.90
CA VAL A 94 2.00 0.36 -32.95
C VAL A 94 3.42 0.85 -33.24
N LEU A 95 4.12 0.12 -34.12
CA LEU A 95 5.19 0.63 -34.98
C LEU A 95 4.88 0.20 -36.41
#